data_AF-A0A1V2I0T4-F1
#
_entry.id   AF-A0A1V2I0T4-F1
#
_cell.length_a   1.000
_cell.length_b   1.000
_cell.length_c   1.000
_cell.angle_alpha   90.00
_cell.angle_beta   90.00
_cell.angle_gamma   90.00
#
_symmetry.space_group_name_H-M   'P 1'
#
loop_
_entity.id
_entity.type
_entity.pdbx_description
1 polymer ?
#
loop_
_entity_poly.entity_id
_entity_poly.type
_entity_poly.pdbx_seq_one_letter_code
_entity_poly.pdbx_strand_id
1 'polypeptide(L)'
;MDALRGDADLNGIGAAFAGRELKQQLVNRLKIVAYSKANPAVTKADVVPPVVIVGHGRTGTTILHDLMAQDPATRVPLTWEVERPYPPPETATYDTDPRIDAVDMRLAAIGQVMPELQGMHPMGARLAQECVCITNADFRSTLFGTEYRVPSYMTWLLDTADMAPAYRWHRQFLQHLQARHPAHRWVLKSPGHIWSLGELLAEYPEALLIQTHRDPRAPAR
;
A
#
# COMPACT_ATOMS: atom_id res chain seq x y z
N MET A 1 10.85 -10.77 -11.12
CA MET A 1 12.28 -11.14 -11.11
C MET A 1 12.89 -11.02 -12.48
N ASP A 2 12.32 -11.69 -13.50
CA ASP A 2 12.86 -11.62 -14.86
C ASP A 2 12.91 -10.19 -15.40
N ALA A 3 11.85 -9.41 -15.23
CA ALA A 3 11.84 -7.99 -15.61
C ALA A 3 12.93 -7.15 -14.93
N LEU A 4 13.27 -7.43 -13.66
CA LEU A 4 14.34 -6.73 -12.96
C LEU A 4 15.74 -7.08 -13.51
N ARG A 5 15.90 -8.29 -14.05
CA ARG A 5 17.16 -8.75 -14.65
C ARG A 5 17.29 -8.36 -16.12
N GLY A 6 16.17 -8.35 -16.85
CA GLY A 6 16.13 -8.16 -18.30
C GLY A 6 15.84 -6.72 -18.74
N ASP A 7 14.96 -6.01 -18.02
CA ASP A 7 14.45 -4.71 -18.49
C ASP A 7 14.98 -3.52 -17.70
N ALA A 8 15.27 -3.72 -16.41
CA ALA A 8 15.40 -2.64 -15.44
C ALA A 8 16.73 -1.90 -15.44
N ASP A 9 17.75 -2.43 -16.14
CA ASP A 9 19.08 -1.81 -16.28
C ASP A 9 19.66 -1.36 -14.92
N LEU A 10 19.56 -2.23 -13.91
CA LEU A 10 19.95 -1.91 -12.54
C LEU A 10 21.48 -1.91 -12.40
N ASN A 11 22.02 -0.84 -11.83
CA ASN A 11 23.38 -0.87 -11.29
C ASN A 11 23.45 -1.77 -10.02
N GLY A 12 24.67 -2.03 -9.52
CA GLY A 12 24.87 -2.91 -8.37
C GLY A 12 24.12 -2.47 -7.10
N ILE A 13 23.95 -1.17 -6.88
CA ILE A 13 23.19 -0.62 -5.76
C ILE A 13 21.68 -0.90 -5.95
N GLY A 14 21.14 -0.60 -7.13
CA GLY A 14 19.74 -0.84 -7.47
C GLY A 14 19.36 -2.33 -7.37
N ALA A 15 20.23 -3.23 -7.84
CA ALA A 15 20.04 -4.67 -7.72
C ALA A 15 20.00 -5.13 -6.25
N ALA A 16 20.88 -4.58 -5.40
CA ALA A 16 20.89 -4.88 -3.98
C ALA A 16 19.64 -4.35 -3.25
N PHE A 17 19.17 -3.16 -3.61
CA PHE A 17 17.92 -2.60 -3.07
C PHE A 17 16.71 -3.43 -3.48
N ALA A 18 16.54 -3.75 -4.76
CA ALA A 18 15.43 -4.57 -5.24
C ALA A 18 15.40 -5.94 -4.56
N GLY A 19 16.57 -6.60 -4.43
CA GLY A 19 16.66 -7.88 -3.72
C GLY A 19 16.26 -7.78 -2.23
N ARG A 20 16.68 -6.71 -1.55
CA ARG A 20 16.31 -6.46 -0.15
C ARG A 20 14.81 -6.19 0.00
N GLU A 21 14.25 -5.37 -0.88
CA GLU A 21 12.85 -4.99 -0.85
C GLU A 21 11.94 -6.21 -1.06
N LEU A 22 12.16 -6.98 -2.14
CA LEU A 22 11.39 -8.20 -2.42
C LEU A 22 11.46 -9.21 -1.27
N LYS A 23 12.65 -9.38 -0.68
CA LYS A 23 12.82 -10.21 0.51
C LYS A 23 12.03 -9.69 1.69
N GLN A 24 12.05 -8.38 1.95
CA GLN A 24 11.31 -7.76 3.04
C GLN A 24 9.81 -7.95 2.87
N GLN A 25 9.30 -7.77 1.65
CA GLN A 25 7.90 -8.00 1.33
C GLN A 25 7.47 -9.44 1.58
N LEU A 26 8.28 -10.41 1.15
CA LEU A 26 8.03 -11.83 1.43
C LEU A 26 8.05 -12.12 2.94
N VAL A 27 9.02 -11.58 3.68
CA VAL A 27 9.12 -11.75 5.14
C VAL A 27 7.89 -11.17 5.84
N ASN A 28 7.46 -9.98 5.48
CA ASN A 28 6.25 -9.35 6.02
C ASN A 28 5.01 -10.22 5.75
N ARG A 29 4.85 -10.72 4.52
CA ARG A 29 3.76 -11.62 4.15
C ARG A 29 3.76 -12.90 4.97
N LEU A 30 4.91 -13.56 5.11
CA LEU A 30 5.06 -14.78 5.91
C LEU A 30 4.71 -14.56 7.38
N LYS A 31 5.10 -13.41 7.96
CA LYS A 31 4.76 -13.06 9.35
C LYS A 31 3.25 -12.89 9.56
N ILE A 32 2.56 -12.19 8.66
CA ILE A 32 1.10 -12.01 8.71
C ILE A 32 0.38 -13.34 8.52
N VAL A 33 0.82 -14.18 7.58
CA VAL A 33 0.25 -15.52 7.36
C VAL A 33 0.43 -16.40 8.60
N ALA A 34 1.63 -16.39 9.21
CA ALA A 34 1.89 -17.14 10.43
C ALA A 34 1.01 -16.64 11.60
N TYR A 35 0.90 -15.32 11.77
CA TYR A 35 0.04 -14.71 12.78
C TYR A 35 -1.43 -15.10 12.59
N SER A 36 -1.93 -15.03 11.36
CA SER A 36 -3.31 -15.38 11.01
C SER A 36 -3.61 -16.87 11.25
N LYS A 37 -2.66 -17.76 10.97
CA LYS A 37 -2.78 -19.20 11.27
C LYS A 37 -2.85 -19.47 12.78
N ALA A 38 -2.05 -18.74 13.57
CA ALA A 38 -2.06 -18.84 15.02
C ALA A 38 -3.29 -18.17 15.66
N ASN A 39 -3.94 -17.25 14.95
CA ASN A 39 -5.09 -16.49 15.45
C ASN A 39 -6.26 -16.53 14.44
N PRO A 40 -6.98 -17.66 14.31
CA PRO A 40 -8.02 -17.83 13.29
C PRO A 40 -9.19 -16.84 13.38
N ALA A 41 -9.35 -16.15 14.51
CA ALA A 41 -10.34 -15.07 14.65
C ALA A 41 -10.02 -13.86 13.75
N VAL A 42 -8.75 -13.61 13.43
CA VAL A 42 -8.29 -12.49 12.59
C VAL A 42 -8.86 -12.61 11.17
N THR A 43 -8.75 -13.78 10.55
CA THR A 43 -9.23 -14.00 9.18
C THR A 43 -10.75 -14.09 9.08
N LYS A 44 -11.44 -14.32 10.20
CA LYS A 44 -12.90 -14.31 10.32
C LYS A 44 -13.47 -12.92 10.61
N ALA A 45 -12.65 -12.00 11.10
CA ALA A 45 -13.09 -10.63 11.39
C ALA A 45 -13.52 -9.96 10.09
N ASP A 46 -14.69 -9.33 10.09
CA ASP A 46 -15.18 -8.68 8.88
C ASP A 46 -14.40 -7.40 8.59
N VAL A 47 -14.19 -7.13 7.30
CA VAL A 47 -13.77 -5.81 6.81
C VAL A 47 -15.03 -5.21 6.23
N VAL A 48 -15.68 -4.35 7.04
CA VAL A 48 -16.90 -3.67 6.59
C VAL A 48 -16.65 -2.93 5.28
N PRO A 49 -17.69 -2.73 4.45
CA PRO A 49 -17.52 -2.12 3.14
C PRO A 49 -16.70 -0.82 3.19
N PRO A 50 -15.52 -0.79 2.56
CA PRO A 50 -14.61 0.34 2.68
C PRO A 50 -15.03 1.50 1.79
N VAL A 51 -14.56 2.70 2.09
CA VAL A 51 -14.51 3.80 1.10
C VAL A 51 -13.21 3.66 0.34
N VAL A 52 -13.27 3.66 -1.00
CA VAL A 52 -12.10 3.55 -1.87
C VAL A 52 -12.00 4.76 -2.76
N ILE A 53 -10.94 5.54 -2.56
CA ILE A 53 -10.59 6.67 -3.41
C ILE A 53 -9.80 6.13 -4.61
N VAL A 54 -10.32 6.40 -5.80
CA VAL A 54 -9.70 6.05 -7.08
C VAL A 54 -9.50 7.31 -7.92
N GLY A 55 -8.51 7.28 -8.81
CA GLY A 55 -8.16 8.45 -9.61
C GLY A 55 -6.77 8.31 -10.20
N HIS A 56 -6.51 8.96 -11.32
CA HIS A 56 -5.13 9.07 -11.81
C HIS A 56 -4.28 9.89 -10.84
N GLY A 57 -2.96 9.71 -10.91
CA GLY A 57 -2.02 10.59 -10.20
C GLY A 57 -2.30 12.07 -10.51
N ARG A 58 -2.06 12.94 -9.52
CA ARG A 58 -2.24 14.40 -9.64
C ARG A 58 -3.69 14.89 -9.81
N THR A 59 -4.69 14.09 -9.42
CA THR A 59 -6.11 14.48 -9.38
C THR A 59 -6.61 14.89 -7.99
N GLY A 60 -5.72 14.98 -7.00
CA GLY A 60 -6.08 15.35 -5.61
C GLY A 60 -6.41 14.20 -4.68
N THR A 61 -6.19 12.94 -5.11
CA THR A 61 -6.45 11.73 -4.30
C THR A 61 -5.75 11.75 -2.95
N THR A 62 -4.50 12.21 -2.87
CA THR A 62 -3.75 12.32 -1.60
C THR A 62 -4.43 13.27 -0.61
N ILE A 63 -4.73 14.51 -1.03
CA ILE A 63 -5.33 15.51 -0.14
C ILE A 63 -6.69 15.01 0.37
N LEU A 64 -7.48 14.38 -0.50
CA LEU A 64 -8.75 13.79 -0.09
C LEU A 64 -8.55 12.65 0.92
N HIS A 65 -7.55 11.78 0.71
CA HIS A 65 -7.24 10.68 1.61
C HIS A 65 -6.81 11.20 2.99
N ASP A 66 -5.94 12.21 3.03
CA ASP A 66 -5.46 12.84 4.27
C ASP A 66 -6.59 13.57 5.01
N LEU A 67 -7.50 14.22 4.29
CA LEU A 67 -8.69 14.86 4.87
C LEU A 67 -9.61 13.82 5.50
N MET A 68 -9.90 12.73 4.79
CA MET A 68 -10.73 11.64 5.32
C MET A 68 -10.08 10.96 6.53
N ALA A 69 -8.74 10.87 6.56
CA ALA A 69 -8.01 10.34 7.72
C ALA A 69 -8.21 11.13 9.02
N GLN A 70 -8.74 12.37 8.95
CA GLN A 70 -9.05 13.18 10.14
C GLN A 70 -10.38 12.78 10.80
N ASP A 71 -11.23 11.99 10.13
CA ASP A 71 -12.50 11.56 10.70
C ASP A 71 -12.27 10.40 11.70
N PRO A 72 -12.56 10.58 13.00
CA PRO A 72 -12.37 9.53 14.01
C PRO A 72 -13.26 8.29 13.80
N ALA A 73 -14.29 8.38 12.95
CA ALA A 73 -15.12 7.24 12.56
C ALA A 73 -14.49 6.39 11.44
N THR A 74 -13.35 6.81 10.90
CA THR A 74 -12.64 6.09 9.83
C THR A 74 -11.20 5.78 10.21
N ARG A 75 -10.59 4.85 9.49
CA ARG A 75 -9.15 4.55 9.59
C ARG A 75 -8.55 4.40 8.20
N VAL A 76 -7.36 4.92 8.03
CA VAL A 76 -6.52 4.74 6.84
C VAL A 76 -5.32 3.87 7.19
N PRO A 77 -4.78 3.07 6.25
CA PRO A 77 -3.48 2.45 6.46
C PRO A 77 -2.41 3.53 6.59
N LEU A 78 -1.63 3.53 7.67
CA LEU A 78 -0.52 4.46 7.86
C LEU A 78 0.78 3.90 7.30
N THR A 79 1.70 4.77 6.91
CA THR A 79 2.98 4.38 6.30
C THR A 79 3.77 3.39 7.17
N TRP A 80 3.82 3.62 8.49
CA TRP A 80 4.53 2.71 9.41
C TRP A 80 3.87 1.34 9.51
N GLU A 81 2.53 1.27 9.43
CA GLU A 81 1.77 0.03 9.48
C GLU A 81 1.98 -0.79 8.22
N VAL A 82 2.04 -0.14 7.07
CA VAL A 82 2.23 -0.83 5.79
C VAL A 82 3.68 -1.30 5.62
N GLU A 83 4.66 -0.48 6.00
CA GLU A 83 6.08 -0.86 5.90
C GLU A 83 6.45 -1.95 6.91
N ARG A 84 5.96 -1.83 8.15
CA ARG A 84 6.31 -2.70 9.28
C ARG A 84 5.04 -3.26 9.91
N PRO A 85 4.29 -4.14 9.23
CA PRO A 85 2.98 -4.57 9.67
C PRO A 85 2.99 -5.52 10.86
N TYR A 86 4.15 -6.09 11.22
CA TYR A 86 4.23 -7.11 12.26
C TYR A 86 5.07 -6.63 13.47
N PRO A 87 4.61 -6.85 14.72
CA PRO A 87 3.31 -7.44 15.13
C PRO A 87 2.10 -6.57 14.73
N PRO A 88 0.84 -7.04 14.75
CA PRO A 88 -0.29 -6.14 14.44
C PRO A 88 -0.29 -4.93 15.40
N PRO A 89 -0.70 -3.73 14.93
CA PRO A 89 -0.84 -2.55 15.78
C PRO A 89 -1.74 -2.79 17.00
N GLU A 90 -1.38 -2.22 18.14
CA GLU A 90 -2.11 -2.38 19.40
C GLU A 90 -2.67 -1.05 19.89
N THR A 91 -3.95 -1.02 20.30
CA THR A 91 -4.60 0.21 20.77
C THR A 91 -3.85 0.89 21.92
N ALA A 92 -3.30 0.11 22.86
CA ALA A 92 -2.61 0.65 24.04
C ALA A 92 -1.32 1.40 23.71
N THR A 93 -0.68 1.10 22.58
CA THR A 93 0.61 1.69 22.17
C THR A 93 0.54 2.30 20.79
N TYR A 94 -0.65 2.54 20.25
CA TYR A 94 -0.83 2.87 18.83
C TYR A 94 -0.06 4.13 18.43
N ASP A 95 -0.19 5.19 19.25
CA ASP A 95 0.45 6.48 18.99
C ASP A 95 1.94 6.52 19.35
N THR A 96 2.40 5.54 20.15
CA THR A 96 3.78 5.44 20.66
C THR A 96 4.49 4.18 20.17
N ASP A 97 4.02 3.56 19.09
CA ASP A 97 4.60 2.32 18.58
C ASP A 97 6.03 2.59 18.10
N PRO A 98 7.05 1.85 18.57
CA PRO A 98 8.45 2.12 18.23
C PRO A 98 8.77 1.96 16.74
N ARG A 99 7.89 1.29 15.97
CA ARG A 99 8.04 1.18 14.51
C ARG A 99 7.86 2.51 13.81
N ILE A 100 7.12 3.44 14.41
CA ILE A 100 6.93 4.78 13.89
C ILE A 100 8.27 5.49 13.80
N ASP A 101 9.01 5.61 14.91
CA ASP A 101 10.30 6.30 14.93
C ASP A 101 11.30 5.62 13.98
N ALA A 102 11.26 4.29 13.90
CA ALA A 102 12.09 3.53 12.96
C ALA A 102 11.77 3.85 11.49
N VAL A 103 10.50 4.08 11.16
CA VAL A 103 10.05 4.47 9.82
C VAL A 103 10.43 5.92 9.54
N ASP A 104 10.22 6.84 10.48
CA ASP A 104 10.58 8.25 10.33
C ASP A 104 12.10 8.42 10.14
N MET A 105 12.93 7.68 10.89
CA MET A 105 14.38 7.66 10.70
C MET A 105 14.78 7.19 9.29
N ARG A 106 14.11 6.14 8.78
CA ARG A 106 14.36 5.63 7.43
C ARG A 106 13.95 6.65 6.36
N LEU A 107 12.79 7.28 6.51
CA LEU A 107 12.30 8.31 5.59
C LEU A 107 13.20 9.54 5.58
N ALA A 108 13.70 9.96 6.76
CA ALA A 108 14.67 11.04 6.87
C ALA A 108 15.97 10.71 6.13
N ALA A 109 16.49 9.48 6.27
CA ALA A 109 17.69 9.04 5.55
C ALA A 109 17.49 9.04 4.02
N ILE A 110 16.31 8.62 3.53
CA ILE A 110 15.97 8.72 2.10
C ILE A 110 15.95 10.18 1.64
N GLY A 111 15.36 11.08 2.44
CA GLY A 111 15.32 12.51 2.13
C GLY A 111 16.70 13.16 2.00
N GLN A 112 17.73 12.62 2.67
CA GLN A 112 19.11 13.10 2.50
C GLN A 112 19.75 12.65 1.18
N VAL A 113 19.36 11.48 0.66
CA VAL A 113 19.93 10.89 -0.56
C VAL A 113 19.15 11.30 -1.81
N MET A 114 17.84 11.53 -1.66
CA MET A 114 16.90 11.89 -2.74
C MET A 114 16.03 13.07 -2.30
N PRO A 115 16.61 14.28 -2.14
CA PRO A 115 15.89 15.44 -1.64
C PRO A 115 14.70 15.84 -2.53
N GLU A 116 14.77 15.60 -3.84
CA GLU A 116 13.68 15.89 -4.78
C GLU A 116 12.41 15.10 -4.47
N LEU A 117 12.54 13.90 -3.88
CA LEU A 117 11.40 13.06 -3.50
C LEU A 117 10.53 13.75 -2.44
N GLN A 118 11.14 14.52 -1.52
CA GLN A 118 10.40 15.26 -0.50
C GLN A 118 9.55 16.39 -1.11
N GLY A 119 9.94 16.92 -2.28
CA GLY A 119 9.17 17.95 -2.99
C GLY A 119 7.96 17.39 -3.75
N MET A 120 7.92 16.08 -4.03
CA MET A 120 6.87 15.47 -4.84
C MET A 120 5.61 15.12 -4.04
N HIS A 121 5.80 14.66 -2.80
CA HIS A 121 4.71 14.24 -1.90
C HIS A 121 5.18 14.29 -0.43
N PRO A 122 4.35 14.76 0.52
CA PRO A 122 4.65 14.67 1.95
C PRO A 122 4.90 13.21 2.37
N MET A 123 6.00 12.94 3.07
CA MET A 123 6.36 11.61 3.57
C MET A 123 6.47 11.66 5.10
N GLY A 124 5.90 10.67 5.78
CA GLY A 124 5.99 10.54 7.23
C GLY A 124 5.35 9.23 7.69
N ALA A 125 5.84 8.68 8.80
CA ALA A 125 5.37 7.41 9.35
C ALA A 125 3.85 7.38 9.55
N ARG A 126 3.28 8.49 10.03
CA ARG A 126 1.85 8.65 10.32
C ARG A 126 1.02 9.24 9.18
N LEU A 127 1.56 9.37 7.98
CA LEU A 127 0.77 9.78 6.83
C LEU A 127 0.07 8.58 6.19
N ALA A 128 -1.12 8.85 5.63
CA ALA A 128 -1.94 7.86 4.95
C ALA A 128 -1.16 7.24 3.77
N GLN A 129 -1.26 5.93 3.61
CA GLN A 129 -0.48 5.17 2.64
C GLN A 129 -1.37 4.47 1.62
N GLU A 130 -0.85 4.33 0.41
CA GLU A 130 -1.56 3.71 -0.70
C GLU A 130 -1.64 2.19 -0.61
N CYS A 131 -2.74 1.64 -1.11
CA CYS A 131 -2.97 0.20 -1.18
C CYS A 131 -1.97 -0.56 -2.06
N VAL A 132 -1.30 0.13 -3.01
CA VAL A 132 -0.23 -0.49 -3.81
C VAL A 132 0.96 -0.94 -2.96
N CYS A 133 1.20 -0.31 -1.81
CA CYS A 133 2.22 -0.74 -0.87
C CYS A 133 1.81 -2.02 -0.12
N ILE A 134 0.49 -2.30 0.00
CA ILE A 134 -0.04 -3.54 0.57
C ILE A 134 0.03 -4.68 -0.44
N THR A 135 -0.44 -4.44 -1.68
CA THR A 135 -0.41 -5.46 -2.75
C THR A 135 1.00 -5.77 -3.23
N ASN A 136 1.97 -4.90 -2.93
CA ASN A 136 3.40 -5.15 -3.19
C ASN A 136 3.87 -6.48 -2.56
N ALA A 137 3.35 -6.83 -1.38
CA ALA A 137 3.67 -8.10 -0.73
C ALA A 137 3.08 -9.35 -1.41
N ASP A 138 2.07 -9.21 -2.26
CA ASP A 138 1.57 -10.28 -3.13
C ASP A 138 2.27 -10.32 -4.50
N PHE A 139 3.19 -9.38 -4.75
CA PHE A 139 3.93 -9.22 -6.00
C PHE A 139 3.06 -8.90 -7.23
N ARG A 140 1.84 -8.40 -7.00
CA ARG A 140 0.89 -7.88 -7.99
C ARG A 140 0.59 -6.42 -7.66
N SER A 141 1.49 -5.53 -8.03
CA SER A 141 1.38 -4.11 -7.68
C SER A 141 1.99 -3.24 -8.77
N THR A 142 1.28 -2.15 -9.09
CA THR A 142 1.79 -1.11 -9.98
C THR A 142 2.95 -0.33 -9.35
N LEU A 143 3.23 -0.51 -8.05
CA LEU A 143 4.35 0.13 -7.35
C LEU A 143 5.69 -0.23 -7.99
N PHE A 144 5.90 -1.46 -8.44
CA PHE A 144 7.15 -1.85 -9.11
C PHE A 144 7.42 -1.06 -10.38
N GLY A 145 6.40 -0.71 -11.15
CA GLY A 145 6.55 0.15 -12.34
C GLY A 145 6.82 1.61 -12.00
N THR A 146 6.61 2.01 -10.74
CA THR A 146 6.96 3.35 -10.23
C THR A 146 8.40 3.38 -9.71
N GLU A 147 8.88 2.27 -9.14
CA GLU A 147 10.21 2.18 -8.53
C GLU A 147 11.30 1.69 -9.51
N TYR A 148 10.92 0.89 -10.50
CA TYR A 148 11.83 0.24 -11.43
C TYR A 148 11.34 0.35 -12.88
N ARG A 149 12.27 0.34 -13.83
CA ARG A 149 11.97 0.25 -15.26
C ARG A 149 11.63 -1.21 -15.63
N VAL A 150 10.39 -1.65 -15.36
CA VAL A 150 9.98 -3.07 -15.58
C VAL A 150 8.81 -3.21 -16.55
N PRO A 151 8.94 -2.78 -17.82
CA PRO A 151 7.87 -2.83 -18.81
C PRO A 151 7.27 -4.22 -19.01
N SER A 152 8.07 -5.31 -19.06
CA SER A 152 7.49 -6.65 -19.24
C SER A 152 6.62 -7.08 -18.05
N TYR A 153 7.01 -6.70 -16.82
CA TYR A 153 6.18 -6.94 -15.63
C TYR A 153 4.90 -6.12 -15.69
N MET A 154 4.97 -4.85 -16.09
CA MET A 154 3.79 -3.98 -16.16
C MET A 154 2.81 -4.45 -17.24
N THR A 155 3.29 -4.88 -18.40
CA THR A 155 2.46 -5.52 -19.44
C THR A 155 1.81 -6.79 -18.91
N TRP A 156 2.56 -7.67 -18.26
CA TRP A 156 1.98 -8.87 -17.64
C TRP A 156 0.91 -8.52 -16.60
N LEU A 157 1.18 -7.54 -15.72
CA LEU A 157 0.28 -7.15 -14.64
C LEU A 157 -1.04 -6.61 -15.18
N LEU A 158 -0.99 -5.75 -16.21
CA LEU A 158 -2.17 -5.07 -16.74
C LEU A 158 -2.96 -5.92 -17.74
N ASP A 159 -2.27 -6.75 -18.54
CA ASP A 159 -2.91 -7.42 -19.68
C ASP A 159 -3.21 -8.91 -19.40
N THR A 160 -2.59 -9.52 -18.37
CA THR A 160 -2.63 -10.98 -18.18
C THR A 160 -2.87 -11.41 -16.73
N ALA A 161 -2.36 -10.68 -15.74
CA ALA A 161 -2.41 -11.13 -14.36
C ALA A 161 -3.83 -11.09 -13.78
N ASP A 162 -4.23 -12.16 -13.10
CA ASP A 162 -5.41 -12.14 -12.22
C ASP A 162 -5.07 -11.36 -10.94
N MET A 163 -5.81 -10.28 -10.69
CA MET A 163 -5.67 -9.40 -9.53
C MET A 163 -6.49 -9.86 -8.31
N ALA A 164 -7.39 -10.84 -8.44
CA ALA A 164 -8.20 -11.32 -7.32
C ALA A 164 -7.35 -11.81 -6.12
N PRO A 165 -6.22 -12.52 -6.30
CA PRO A 165 -5.34 -12.88 -5.19
C PRO A 165 -4.76 -11.66 -4.45
N ALA A 166 -4.48 -10.56 -5.15
CA ALA A 166 -3.95 -9.34 -4.55
C ALA A 166 -4.99 -8.68 -3.64
N TYR A 167 -6.27 -8.70 -4.02
CA TYR A 167 -7.35 -8.16 -3.19
C TYR A 167 -7.70 -9.06 -2.00
N ARG A 168 -7.67 -10.40 -2.15
CA ARG A 168 -7.76 -11.32 -1.01
C ARG A 168 -6.64 -11.09 0.00
N TRP A 169 -5.41 -10.88 -0.50
CA TRP A 169 -4.28 -10.49 0.34
C TRP A 169 -4.51 -9.13 1.01
N HIS A 170 -4.98 -8.15 0.25
CA HIS A 170 -5.31 -6.83 0.77
C HIS A 170 -6.33 -6.90 1.93
N ARG A 171 -7.40 -7.71 1.79
CA ARG A 171 -8.37 -7.96 2.86
C ARG A 171 -7.73 -8.59 4.10
N GLN A 172 -6.91 -9.62 3.92
CA GLN A 172 -6.17 -10.25 5.03
C GLN A 172 -5.23 -9.27 5.74
N PHE A 173 -4.61 -8.36 4.99
CA PHE A 173 -3.77 -7.32 5.55
C PHE A 173 -4.56 -6.33 6.41
N LEU A 174 -5.72 -5.88 5.94
CA LEU A 174 -6.60 -5.01 6.74
C LEU A 174 -7.13 -5.71 7.99
N GLN A 175 -7.53 -6.98 7.87
CA GLN A 175 -7.91 -7.82 9.00
C GLN A 175 -6.78 -7.91 10.04
N HIS A 176 -5.54 -8.08 9.59
CA HIS A 176 -4.36 -8.08 10.45
C HIS A 176 -4.15 -6.73 11.13
N LEU A 177 -4.25 -5.61 10.39
CA LEU A 177 -4.10 -4.27 10.98
C LEU A 177 -5.21 -3.92 11.99
N GLN A 178 -6.43 -4.44 11.83
CA GLN A 178 -7.53 -4.20 12.75
C GLN A 178 -7.61 -5.18 13.92
N ALA A 179 -6.75 -6.21 13.95
CA ALA A 179 -6.84 -7.31 14.91
C ALA A 179 -6.74 -6.86 16.38
N ARG A 180 -5.89 -5.86 16.65
CA ARG A 180 -5.64 -5.33 18.01
C ARG A 180 -5.77 -3.81 18.12
N HIS A 181 -6.12 -3.19 17.01
CA HIS A 181 -6.50 -1.79 16.91
C HIS A 181 -7.65 -1.65 15.90
N PRO A 182 -8.92 -1.70 16.35
CA PRO A 182 -10.07 -1.80 15.46
C PRO A 182 -10.18 -0.64 14.46
N ALA A 183 -10.75 -0.93 13.29
CA ALA A 183 -11.17 0.08 12.32
C ALA A 183 -12.70 0.07 12.25
N HIS A 184 -13.34 1.22 12.45
CA HIS A 184 -14.79 1.34 12.26
C HIS A 184 -15.17 1.25 10.77
N ARG A 185 -14.40 1.93 9.91
CA ARG A 185 -14.47 1.82 8.45
C ARG A 185 -13.13 2.18 7.85
N TRP A 186 -12.68 1.40 6.88
CA TRP A 186 -11.46 1.69 6.15
C TRP A 186 -11.69 2.74 5.06
N VAL A 187 -10.79 3.71 4.97
CA VAL A 187 -10.65 4.60 3.81
C VAL A 187 -9.35 4.23 3.10
N LEU A 188 -9.51 3.74 1.87
CA LEU A 188 -8.47 3.16 1.05
C LEU A 188 -8.21 4.05 -0.15
N LYS A 189 -6.99 4.02 -0.69
CA LYS A 189 -6.64 4.80 -1.87
C LYS A 189 -5.53 4.11 -2.64
N SER A 190 -5.70 4.03 -3.95
CA SER A 190 -4.58 3.85 -4.87
C SER A 190 -5.02 4.13 -6.31
N PRO A 191 -4.18 4.78 -7.14
CA PRO A 191 -4.41 4.84 -8.58
C PRO A 191 -4.53 3.43 -9.20
N GLY A 192 -3.80 2.45 -8.64
CA GLY A 192 -3.78 1.04 -9.06
C GLY A 192 -5.17 0.40 -9.18
N HIS A 193 -6.14 0.86 -8.38
CA HIS A 193 -7.48 0.31 -8.37
C HIS A 193 -8.25 0.52 -9.68
N ILE A 194 -7.96 1.58 -10.44
CA ILE A 194 -8.68 1.86 -11.70
C ILE A 194 -8.55 0.70 -12.70
N TRP A 195 -7.40 0.04 -12.74
CA TRP A 195 -7.14 -1.07 -13.67
C TRP A 195 -7.69 -2.42 -13.21
N SER A 196 -8.21 -2.51 -11.98
CA SER A 196 -8.65 -3.78 -11.36
C SER A 196 -9.92 -3.60 -10.52
N LEU A 197 -10.82 -2.71 -10.97
CA LEU A 197 -12.07 -2.40 -10.27
C LEU A 197 -12.97 -3.64 -10.15
N GLY A 198 -12.95 -4.53 -11.15
CA GLY A 198 -13.75 -5.76 -11.14
C GLY A 198 -13.37 -6.67 -9.97
N GLU A 199 -12.07 -6.92 -9.79
CA GLU A 199 -11.54 -7.74 -8.70
C GLU A 199 -11.69 -7.04 -7.34
N LEU A 200 -11.53 -5.71 -7.30
CA LEU A 200 -11.79 -4.92 -6.10
C LEU A 200 -13.24 -5.09 -5.63
N LEU A 201 -14.21 -4.90 -6.53
CA LEU A 201 -15.63 -5.01 -6.21
C LEU A 201 -16.05 -6.47 -5.97
N ALA A 202 -15.35 -7.46 -6.55
CA ALA A 202 -15.58 -8.86 -6.20
C ALA A 202 -15.18 -9.16 -4.74
N GLU A 203 -14.07 -8.58 -4.25
CA GLU A 203 -13.61 -8.75 -2.86
C GLU A 203 -14.38 -7.85 -1.87
N TYR A 204 -14.84 -6.68 -2.33
CA TYR A 204 -15.59 -5.69 -1.56
C TYR A 204 -16.87 -5.25 -2.31
N PRO A 205 -17.92 -6.09 -2.37
CA PRO A 205 -19.11 -5.83 -3.20
C PRO A 205 -19.86 -4.52 -2.92
N GLU A 206 -19.80 -4.06 -1.68
CA GLU A 206 -20.49 -2.84 -1.24
C GLU A 206 -19.53 -1.66 -1.01
N ALA A 207 -18.32 -1.73 -1.55
CA ALA A 207 -17.35 -0.63 -1.43
C ALA A 207 -17.90 0.68 -2.02
N LEU A 208 -17.68 1.77 -1.31
CA LEU A 208 -18.06 3.11 -1.76
C LEU A 208 -16.90 3.70 -2.56
N LEU A 209 -17.08 3.90 -3.86
CA LEU A 209 -16.04 4.45 -4.73
C LEU A 209 -16.14 5.97 -4.81
N ILE A 210 -15.02 6.67 -4.57
CA ILE A 210 -14.87 8.10 -4.84
C ILE A 210 -13.83 8.26 -5.94
N GLN A 211 -14.26 8.71 -7.13
CA GLN A 211 -13.34 8.97 -8.23
C GLN A 211 -13.02 10.46 -8.33
N THR A 212 -11.74 10.81 -8.22
CA THR A 212 -11.27 12.18 -8.48
C THR A 212 -10.93 12.36 -9.96
N HIS A 213 -11.25 13.55 -10.48
CA HIS A 213 -11.05 13.90 -11.89
C HIS A 213 -10.23 15.20 -12.03
N ARG A 214 -9.44 15.27 -13.09
CA ARG A 214 -8.71 16.47 -13.54
C ARG A 214 -8.60 16.42 -15.06
N ASP A 215 -8.47 17.58 -15.72
CA ASP A 215 -8.15 17.61 -17.16
C ASP A 215 -6.85 16.82 -17.42
N PRO A 216 -6.87 15.75 -18.24
CA PRO A 216 -5.69 14.93 -18.52
C PRO A 216 -4.59 15.69 -19.27
N ARG A 217 -4.89 16.85 -19.87
CA ARG A 217 -3.92 17.72 -20.54
C ARG A 217 -3.33 18.77 -19.61
N ALA A 218 -3.86 18.95 -18.41
CA ALA A 218 -3.32 19.92 -17.47
C ALA A 218 -1.92 19.50 -17.04
N PRO A 219 -0.92 20.41 -17.03
CA PRO A 219 0.44 20.07 -16.65
C PRO A 219 0.49 19.54 -15.22
N ALA A 220 1.33 18.53 -15.00
CA ALA A 220 1.73 18.13 -13.66
C ALA A 220 2.48 19.34 -13.05
N ARG A 221 1.82 20.00 -12.09
CA ARG A 221 2.46 21.02 -11.25
C ARG A 221 3.27 20.34 -10.17
#